data_AF-A0A957ARG8-F1
#
_entry.id   AF-A0A957ARG8-F1
#
_cell.length_a   1.000
_cell.length_b   1.000
_cell.length_c   1.000
_cell.angle_alpha   90.00
_cell.angle_beta   90.00
_cell.angle_gamma   90.00
#
_symmetry.space_group_name_H-M   'P 1'
#
loop_
_entity.id
_entity.type
_entity.pdbx_description
1 polymer ?
#
loop_
_entity_poly.entity_id
_entity_poly.type
_entity_poly.pdbx_seq_one_letter_code
_entity_poly.pdbx_strand_id
1 'polypeptide(L)'
;CGDDAAGCRAAPNGGAPEIDPDDFDKVVLYASSLAVPARRGWDDPVVLQGKALFNEIGCAGCHTPLLTTGVHPTIAALSNQTIRPYTDLLLHDMGEGLADGRPDFLATGNEWRTPPLWGLGLIATVNGHTNLLHDGRARDAQEAILWHGGEAEAARDNFARLDAGQREALLQFLNSQ
;
A
#
# COMPACT_ATOMS: atom_id res chain seq x y z
N CYS A 1 9.19 13.78 -24.28
CA CYS A 1 9.36 14.25 -25.67
C CYS A 1 10.70 13.71 -26.17
N GLY A 2 10.70 12.65 -27.00
CA GLY A 2 11.94 12.11 -27.60
C GLY A 2 12.40 13.00 -28.76
N ASP A 3 12.58 12.41 -29.94
CA ASP A 3 13.16 13.10 -31.11
C ASP A 3 12.28 14.22 -31.71
N ASP A 4 10.97 14.26 -31.42
CA ASP A 4 10.06 15.31 -31.89
C ASP A 4 9.70 16.33 -30.80
N ALA A 5 10.70 17.15 -30.43
CA ALA A 5 10.51 18.19 -29.44
C ALA A 5 9.60 19.34 -29.93
N ALA A 6 9.50 19.56 -31.24
CA ALA A 6 8.68 20.63 -31.83
C ALA A 6 7.19 20.24 -31.83
N GLY A 7 6.88 19.02 -32.27
CA GLY A 7 5.53 18.46 -32.18
C GLY A 7 5.05 18.31 -30.74
N CYS A 8 5.93 17.90 -29.81
CA CYS A 8 5.58 17.81 -28.40
C CYS A 8 5.17 19.17 -27.79
N ARG A 9 5.85 20.26 -28.17
CA ARG A 9 5.51 21.62 -27.69
C ARG A 9 4.26 22.19 -28.35
N ALA A 10 4.00 21.80 -29.59
CA ALA A 10 2.82 22.23 -30.35
C ALA A 10 1.58 21.37 -30.05
N ALA A 11 1.75 20.24 -29.37
CA ALA A 11 0.64 19.39 -28.96
C ALA A 11 -0.33 20.18 -28.06
N PRO A 12 -1.65 19.96 -28.21
CA PRO A 12 -2.63 20.51 -27.28
C PRO A 12 -2.23 20.17 -25.84
N ASN A 13 -2.19 21.19 -24.99
CA ASN A 13 -1.95 21.04 -23.55
C ASN A 13 -3.12 21.65 -22.78
N GLY A 14 -3.25 21.29 -21.51
CA GLY A 14 -4.33 21.75 -20.64
C GLY A 14 -4.29 23.24 -20.28
N GLY A 15 -3.29 24.01 -20.75
CA GLY A 15 -3.08 25.40 -20.36
C GLY A 15 -2.29 25.54 -19.06
N ALA A 16 -2.28 26.75 -18.49
CA ALA A 16 -1.59 27.06 -17.24
C ALA A 16 -2.47 28.00 -16.37
N PRO A 17 -3.03 27.52 -15.25
CA PRO A 17 -3.02 26.13 -14.78
C PRO A 17 -3.86 25.20 -15.67
N GLU A 18 -3.58 23.90 -15.63
CA GLU A 18 -4.34 22.88 -16.37
C GLU A 18 -5.73 22.59 -15.75
N ILE A 19 -5.86 22.83 -14.44
CA ILE A 19 -7.12 22.69 -13.69
C ILE A 19 -7.43 24.01 -12.99
N ASP A 20 -8.71 24.39 -12.98
CA ASP A 20 -9.17 25.53 -12.20
C ASP A 20 -8.92 25.29 -10.71
N PRO A 21 -8.41 26.28 -9.95
CA PRO A 21 -8.12 26.11 -8.52
C PRO A 21 -9.32 25.62 -7.70
N ASP A 22 -10.54 26.07 -8.00
CA ASP A 22 -11.73 25.65 -7.24
C ASP A 22 -12.07 24.18 -7.52
N ASP A 23 -11.85 23.71 -8.75
CA ASP A 23 -12.06 22.30 -9.10
C ASP A 23 -10.98 21.41 -8.50
N PHE A 24 -9.72 21.88 -8.44
CA PHE A 24 -8.66 21.20 -7.73
C PHE A 24 -9.00 21.03 -6.24
N ASP A 25 -9.45 22.10 -5.57
CA ASP A 25 -9.80 22.06 -4.15
C ASP A 25 -10.97 21.11 -3.87
N LYS A 26 -11.96 21.02 -4.77
CA LYS A 26 -13.04 20.02 -4.67
C LYS A 26 -12.53 18.59 -4.76
N VAL A 27 -11.59 18.32 -5.67
CA VAL A 27 -10.97 17.00 -5.81
C VAL A 27 -10.16 16.63 -4.56
N VAL A 28 -9.39 17.58 -4.03
CA VAL A 28 -8.65 17.38 -2.77
C VAL A 28 -9.60 17.09 -1.62
N LEU A 29 -10.64 17.92 -1.43
CA LEU A 29 -11.64 17.73 -0.37
C LEU A 29 -12.31 16.36 -0.48
N TYR A 30 -12.72 15.97 -1.68
CA TYR A 30 -13.32 14.66 -1.94
C TYR A 30 -12.35 13.53 -1.57
N ALA A 31 -11.15 13.52 -2.15
CA ALA A 31 -10.16 12.46 -1.92
C ALA A 31 -9.73 12.34 -0.44
N SER A 32 -9.56 13.47 0.26
CA SER A 32 -9.18 13.49 1.68
C SER A 32 -10.31 13.08 2.63
N SER A 33 -11.57 13.17 2.21
CA SER A 33 -12.73 12.85 3.05
C SER A 33 -13.30 11.44 2.80
N LEU A 34 -12.77 10.70 1.83
CA LEU A 34 -13.15 9.31 1.59
C LEU A 34 -12.74 8.42 2.78
N ALA A 35 -13.74 7.81 3.42
CA ALA A 35 -13.51 6.85 4.48
C ALA A 35 -12.97 5.53 3.91
N VAL A 36 -12.17 4.85 4.72
CA VAL A 36 -11.67 3.51 4.41
C VAL A 36 -12.77 2.47 4.61
N PRO A 37 -12.73 1.33 3.90
CA PRO A 37 -13.68 0.25 4.13
C PRO A 37 -13.64 -0.28 5.56
N ALA A 38 -14.79 -0.71 6.08
CA ALA A 38 -14.86 -1.33 7.39
C ALA A 38 -14.18 -2.72 7.37
N ARG A 39 -13.32 -2.97 8.36
CA ARG A 39 -12.66 -4.27 8.55
C ARG A 39 -13.68 -5.38 8.87
N ARG A 40 -13.50 -6.57 8.32
CA ARG A 40 -14.44 -7.71 8.44
C ARG A 40 -13.82 -8.84 9.27
N GLY A 41 -14.63 -9.58 10.04
CA GLY A 41 -14.19 -10.78 10.78
C GLY A 41 -12.98 -10.56 11.69
N TRP A 42 -12.82 -9.36 12.27
CA TRP A 42 -11.62 -8.96 13.00
C TRP A 42 -11.46 -9.66 14.35
N ASP A 43 -12.55 -10.24 14.86
CA ASP A 43 -12.69 -10.97 16.12
C ASP A 43 -12.62 -12.50 15.94
N ASP A 44 -12.53 -12.99 14.70
CA ASP A 44 -12.37 -14.41 14.41
C ASP A 44 -11.04 -14.94 15.05
N PRO A 45 -11.06 -16.05 15.80
CA PRO A 45 -9.86 -16.61 16.42
C PRO A 45 -8.71 -16.89 15.45
N VAL A 46 -9.00 -17.32 14.21
CA VAL A 46 -8.00 -17.58 13.17
C VAL A 46 -7.39 -16.27 12.67
N VAL A 47 -8.20 -15.23 12.51
CA VAL A 47 -7.72 -13.87 12.16
C VAL A 47 -6.86 -13.29 13.29
N LEU A 48 -7.20 -13.54 14.56
CA LEU A 48 -6.39 -13.12 15.70
C LEU A 48 -5.05 -13.87 15.76
N GLN A 49 -5.04 -15.17 15.45
CA GLN A 49 -3.81 -15.94 15.30
C GLN A 49 -2.94 -15.41 14.15
N GLY A 50 -3.55 -15.16 12.98
CA GLY A 50 -2.85 -14.57 11.84
C GLY A 50 -2.25 -13.20 12.15
N LYS A 51 -2.97 -12.36 12.91
CA LYS A 51 -2.44 -11.10 13.43
C LYS A 51 -1.23 -11.32 14.34
N ALA A 52 -1.25 -12.32 15.21
CA ALA A 52 -0.10 -12.61 16.08
C ALA A 52 1.12 -13.01 15.23
N LEU A 53 0.93 -13.94 14.29
CA LEU A 53 1.96 -14.38 13.35
C LEU A 53 2.54 -13.21 12.54
N PHE A 54 1.70 -12.30 12.04
CA PHE A 54 2.12 -11.11 11.30
C PHE A 54 3.15 -10.26 12.08
N ASN A 55 2.95 -10.13 13.39
CA ASN A 55 3.90 -9.41 14.25
C ASN A 55 5.15 -10.27 14.51
N GLU A 56 4.98 -11.55 14.80
CA GLU A 56 6.06 -12.48 15.15
C GLU A 56 7.07 -12.68 14.02
N ILE A 57 6.60 -12.79 12.77
CA ILE A 57 7.48 -13.05 11.62
C ILE A 57 8.14 -11.78 11.07
N GLY A 58 7.79 -10.60 11.59
CA GLY A 58 8.43 -9.32 11.27
C GLY A 58 7.70 -8.45 10.24
N CYS A 59 6.51 -8.83 9.75
CA CYS A 59 5.77 -8.01 8.78
C CYS A 59 5.44 -6.61 9.31
N ALA A 60 5.17 -6.52 10.62
CA ALA A 60 4.86 -5.26 11.30
C ALA A 60 6.03 -4.25 11.35
N GLY A 61 7.23 -4.63 10.91
CA GLY A 61 8.38 -3.73 10.80
C GLY A 61 8.14 -2.54 9.87
N CYS A 62 7.56 -2.81 8.69
CA CYS A 62 7.15 -1.76 7.74
C CYS A 62 5.62 -1.55 7.77
N HIS A 63 4.85 -2.63 7.95
CA HIS A 63 3.40 -2.56 8.01
C HIS A 63 2.89 -2.24 9.43
N THR A 64 3.27 -1.06 9.93
CA THR A 64 2.99 -0.63 11.30
C THR A 64 1.48 -0.60 11.61
N PRO A 65 0.99 -1.36 12.62
CA PRO A 65 -0.43 -1.55 12.83
C PRO A 65 -1.22 -0.32 13.27
N LEU A 66 -0.59 0.68 13.88
CA LEU A 66 -1.26 1.78 14.55
C LEU A 66 -0.55 3.10 14.24
N LEU A 67 -1.29 4.09 13.74
CA LEU A 67 -0.81 5.46 13.59
C LEU A 67 -1.78 6.43 14.27
N THR A 68 -1.28 7.58 14.71
CA THR A 68 -2.12 8.71 15.13
C THR A 68 -1.93 9.83 14.13
N THR A 69 -3.01 10.32 13.53
CA THR A 69 -2.93 11.43 12.57
C THR A 69 -2.57 12.73 13.30
N GLY A 70 -1.90 13.64 12.58
CA GLY A 70 -1.63 14.99 13.08
C GLY A 70 -2.89 15.86 13.12
N VAL A 71 -2.70 17.14 13.46
CA VAL A 71 -3.78 18.12 13.33
C VAL A 71 -3.96 18.49 11.86
N HIS A 72 -5.14 18.23 11.31
CA HIS A 72 -5.51 18.66 9.98
C HIS A 72 -5.92 20.14 9.99
N PRO A 73 -5.43 20.98 9.07
CA PRO A 73 -5.63 22.43 9.11
C PRO A 73 -7.09 22.86 8.96
N THR A 74 -7.88 22.10 8.20
CA THR A 74 -9.24 22.51 7.78
C THR A 74 -10.35 21.50 8.09
N ILE A 75 -10.01 20.25 8.42
CA ILE A 75 -10.98 19.14 8.55
C ILE A 75 -10.78 18.51 9.92
N ALA A 76 -11.46 19.05 10.92
CA ALA A 76 -11.30 18.61 12.31
C ALA A 76 -11.53 17.10 12.51
N ALA A 77 -12.40 16.49 11.70
CA ALA A 77 -12.67 15.06 11.73
C ALA A 77 -11.44 14.19 11.38
N LEU A 78 -10.45 14.72 10.65
CA LEU A 78 -9.22 14.00 10.30
C LEU A 78 -8.12 14.17 11.35
N SER A 79 -8.30 15.06 12.31
CA SER A 79 -7.29 15.40 13.32
C SER A 79 -7.24 14.39 14.46
N ASN A 80 -6.03 14.04 14.92
CA ASN A 80 -5.79 13.23 16.12
C ASN A 80 -6.55 11.89 16.13
N GLN A 81 -6.72 11.28 14.96
CA GLN A 81 -7.39 10.00 14.80
C GLN A 81 -6.41 8.87 15.07
N THR A 82 -6.79 7.91 15.92
CA THR A 82 -6.06 6.66 16.05
C THR A 82 -6.56 5.67 15.01
N ILE A 83 -5.73 5.39 14.01
CA ILE A 83 -6.05 4.58 12.85
C ILE A 83 -5.19 3.31 12.81
N ARG A 84 -5.64 2.29 12.07
CA ARG A 84 -4.91 1.01 11.93
C ARG A 84 -4.58 0.65 10.48
N PRO A 85 -3.70 1.40 9.80
CA PRO A 85 -3.50 1.29 8.36
C PRO A 85 -2.51 0.21 7.95
N TYR A 86 -1.73 -0.34 8.88
CA TYR A 86 -0.69 -1.34 8.59
C TYR A 86 0.32 -0.83 7.56
N THR A 87 0.89 0.33 7.84
CA THR A 87 1.93 0.99 7.06
C THR A 87 2.62 2.02 7.95
N ASP A 88 3.89 2.27 7.70
CA ASP A 88 4.64 3.41 8.23
C ASP A 88 4.74 4.58 7.23
N LEU A 89 4.26 4.40 6.00
CA LEU A 89 4.34 5.32 4.87
C LEU A 89 5.77 5.69 4.45
N LEU A 90 6.78 4.90 4.87
CA LEU A 90 8.17 5.11 4.52
C LEU A 90 8.55 4.34 3.24
N LEU A 91 9.69 4.70 2.67
CA LEU A 91 10.34 3.99 1.57
C LEU A 91 11.24 2.89 2.15
N HIS A 92 11.20 1.71 1.53
CA HIS A 92 12.06 0.57 1.90
C HIS A 92 12.63 -0.10 0.65
N ASP A 93 13.86 -0.58 0.77
CA ASP A 93 14.47 -1.42 -0.27
C ASP A 93 13.74 -2.78 -0.32
N MET A 94 13.06 -3.05 -1.42
CA MET A 94 12.32 -4.28 -1.68
C MET A 94 13.13 -5.31 -2.49
N GLY A 95 14.41 -5.03 -2.75
CA GLY A 95 15.36 -5.87 -3.46
C GLY A 95 15.26 -5.80 -4.98
N GLU A 96 16.31 -6.30 -5.64
CA GLU A 96 16.46 -6.31 -7.11
C GLU A 96 15.29 -6.95 -7.86
N GLY A 97 14.62 -7.95 -7.25
CA GLY A 97 13.49 -8.62 -7.85
C GLY A 97 12.29 -7.68 -8.11
N LEU A 98 12.18 -6.59 -7.34
CA LEU A 98 11.13 -5.58 -7.45
C LEU A 98 11.68 -4.22 -7.90
N ALA A 99 12.90 -4.18 -8.44
CA ALA A 99 13.49 -2.97 -8.96
C ALA A 99 12.84 -2.54 -10.29
N ASP A 100 12.58 -1.25 -10.47
CA ASP A 100 12.15 -0.69 -11.78
C ASP A 100 13.30 0.02 -12.55
N GLY A 101 14.46 0.17 -11.90
CA GLY A 101 15.64 0.84 -12.46
C GLY A 101 15.47 2.34 -12.69
N ARG A 102 14.44 2.98 -12.09
CA ARG A 102 14.11 4.39 -12.28
C ARG A 102 14.14 5.12 -10.95
N PRO A 103 15.28 5.73 -10.59
CA PRO A 103 15.34 6.55 -9.39
C PRO A 103 14.42 7.77 -9.51
N ASP A 104 13.77 8.14 -8.42
CA ASP A 104 12.94 9.33 -8.30
C ASP A 104 13.41 10.21 -7.13
N PHE A 105 13.95 11.39 -7.46
CA PHE A 105 14.68 12.25 -6.53
C PHE A 105 15.77 11.52 -5.74
N LEU A 106 15.51 11.22 -4.46
CA LEU A 106 16.42 10.53 -3.55
C LEU A 106 16.12 9.03 -3.44
N ALA A 107 14.95 8.58 -3.93
CA ALA A 107 14.59 7.18 -3.96
C ALA A 107 15.31 6.48 -5.11
N THR A 108 15.90 5.34 -4.81
CA THR A 108 16.47 4.40 -5.78
C THR A 108 15.35 3.61 -6.46
N GLY A 109 15.68 2.92 -7.56
CA GLY A 109 14.71 2.05 -8.25
C GLY A 109 14.28 0.81 -7.46
N ASN A 110 14.86 0.57 -6.27
CA ASN A 110 14.55 -0.57 -5.41
C ASN A 110 13.63 -0.16 -4.24
N GLU A 111 13.45 1.14 -4.02
CA GLU A 111 12.75 1.69 -2.87
C GLU A 111 11.28 1.91 -3.18
N TRP A 112 10.40 1.29 -2.39
CA TRP A 112 8.96 1.44 -2.54
C TRP A 112 8.34 1.90 -1.24
N ARG A 113 7.33 2.78 -1.36
CA ARG A 113 6.54 3.20 -0.22
C ARG A 113 5.66 2.05 0.25
N THR A 114 5.67 1.71 1.54
CA THR A 114 4.77 0.71 2.11
C THR A 114 3.30 1.12 1.92
N PRO A 115 2.48 0.46 1.07
CA PRO A 115 1.08 0.81 0.95
C PRO A 115 0.30 0.37 2.21
N PRO A 116 -0.72 1.13 2.66
CA PRO A 116 -1.62 0.65 3.72
C PRO A 116 -2.32 -0.63 3.27
N LEU A 117 -2.52 -1.59 4.19
CA LEU A 117 -3.19 -2.86 3.90
C LEU A 117 -4.73 -2.75 3.95
N TRP A 118 -5.28 -1.58 4.26
CA TRP A 118 -6.72 -1.35 4.26
C TRP A 118 -7.37 -1.74 2.94
N GLY A 119 -8.43 -2.54 3.01
CA GLY A 119 -9.18 -2.99 1.85
C GLY A 119 -8.45 -4.02 0.99
N LEU A 120 -7.33 -4.60 1.46
CA LEU A 120 -6.64 -5.66 0.73
C LEU A 120 -7.59 -6.82 0.37
N GLY A 121 -8.44 -7.24 1.31
CA GLY A 121 -9.44 -8.28 1.07
C GLY A 121 -10.63 -7.84 0.19
N LEU A 122 -10.65 -6.60 -0.29
CA LEU A 122 -11.70 -6.06 -1.17
C LEU A 122 -11.25 -5.87 -2.61
N ILE A 123 -9.96 -6.01 -2.91
CA ILE A 123 -9.42 -5.77 -4.27
C ILE A 123 -10.16 -6.58 -5.33
N ALA A 124 -10.43 -7.86 -5.06
CA ALA A 124 -11.21 -8.71 -5.96
C ALA A 124 -12.62 -8.16 -6.25
N THR A 125 -13.27 -7.60 -5.22
CA THR A 125 -14.64 -7.07 -5.32
C THR A 125 -14.68 -5.75 -6.09
N VAL A 126 -13.68 -4.88 -5.87
CA VAL A 126 -13.66 -3.53 -6.45
C VAL A 126 -13.04 -3.52 -7.85
N ASN A 127 -12.00 -4.31 -8.10
CA ASN A 127 -11.22 -4.25 -9.33
C ASN A 127 -11.47 -5.45 -10.28
N GLY A 128 -12.15 -6.51 -9.82
CA GLY A 128 -12.35 -7.73 -10.60
C GLY A 128 -11.11 -8.62 -10.77
N HIS A 129 -10.03 -8.33 -10.03
CA HIS A 129 -8.79 -9.12 -9.99
C HIS A 129 -8.14 -9.03 -8.61
N THR A 130 -7.11 -9.83 -8.35
CA THR A 130 -6.35 -9.84 -7.08
C THR A 130 -4.89 -9.45 -7.26
N ASN A 131 -4.51 -8.91 -8.42
CA ASN A 131 -3.14 -8.48 -8.70
C ASN A 131 -2.62 -7.43 -7.69
N LEU A 132 -1.41 -7.64 -7.18
CA LEU A 132 -0.71 -6.86 -6.16
C LEU A 132 0.72 -6.49 -6.61
N LEU A 133 1.38 -5.68 -5.79
CA LEU A 133 2.66 -5.01 -6.04
C LEU A 133 2.54 -3.90 -7.09
N HIS A 134 3.58 -3.07 -7.21
CA HIS A 134 3.55 -1.85 -8.01
C HIS A 134 3.29 -2.11 -9.50
N ASP A 135 3.65 -3.29 -10.00
CA ASP A 135 3.47 -3.70 -11.40
C ASP A 135 2.37 -4.76 -11.60
N GLY A 136 1.65 -5.11 -10.54
CA GLY A 136 0.55 -6.08 -10.60
C GLY A 136 0.99 -7.54 -10.84
N ARG A 137 2.27 -7.89 -10.67
CA ARG A 137 2.76 -9.24 -10.97
C ARG A 137 2.20 -10.33 -10.04
N ALA A 138 1.89 -9.99 -8.79
CA ALA A 138 1.51 -10.97 -7.79
C ALA A 138 0.00 -11.20 -7.83
N ARG A 139 -0.44 -12.42 -8.08
CA ARG A 139 -1.87 -12.77 -8.24
C ARG A 139 -2.64 -12.79 -6.93
N ASP A 140 -1.95 -12.87 -5.79
CA ASP A 140 -2.55 -12.86 -4.47
C ASP A 140 -1.54 -12.41 -3.40
N ALA A 141 -2.02 -12.32 -2.15
CA ALA A 141 -1.20 -11.92 -1.01
C ALA A 141 -0.04 -12.89 -0.74
N GLN A 142 -0.20 -14.19 -1.00
CA GLN A 142 0.87 -15.17 -0.79
C GLN A 142 2.01 -14.95 -1.77
N GLU A 143 1.70 -14.79 -3.06
CA GLU A 143 2.69 -14.48 -4.09
C GLU A 143 3.35 -13.12 -3.80
N ALA A 144 2.58 -12.12 -3.39
CA ALA A 144 3.12 -10.81 -3.01
C ALA A 144 4.15 -10.94 -1.87
N ILE A 145 3.82 -11.68 -0.80
CA ILE A 145 4.77 -11.94 0.31
C ILE A 145 6.05 -12.58 -0.22
N LEU A 146 5.94 -13.58 -1.10
CA LEU A 146 7.10 -14.29 -1.64
C LEU A 146 8.00 -13.44 -2.55
N TRP A 147 7.48 -12.33 -3.10
CA TRP A 147 8.27 -11.36 -3.85
C TRP A 147 9.04 -10.35 -2.98
N HIS A 148 8.73 -10.23 -1.68
CA HIS A 148 9.42 -9.28 -0.80
C HIS A 148 10.90 -9.68 -0.64
N GLY A 149 11.80 -8.82 -1.10
CA GLY A 149 13.24 -8.94 -0.91
C GLY A 149 13.80 -7.81 -0.05
N GLY A 150 15.09 -7.53 -0.17
CA GLY A 150 15.74 -6.41 0.50
C GLY A 150 15.53 -6.43 2.01
N GLU A 151 15.04 -5.32 2.57
CA GLU A 151 14.75 -5.19 4.00
C GLU A 151 13.71 -6.21 4.51
N ALA A 152 12.79 -6.64 3.65
CA ALA A 152 11.71 -7.56 4.00
C ALA A 152 12.07 -9.05 3.82
N GLU A 153 13.28 -9.37 3.36
CA GLU A 153 13.72 -10.74 3.06
C GLU A 153 13.58 -11.68 4.27
N ALA A 154 13.94 -11.22 5.48
CA ALA A 154 13.81 -12.03 6.68
C ALA A 154 12.35 -12.40 6.98
N ALA A 155 11.41 -11.47 6.78
CA ALA A 155 9.99 -11.70 6.99
C ALA A 155 9.39 -12.64 5.93
N ARG A 156 9.80 -12.49 4.66
CA ARG A 156 9.49 -13.44 3.58
C ARG A 156 9.93 -14.86 3.95
N ASP A 157 11.17 -15.00 4.40
CA ASP A 157 11.74 -16.31 4.72
C ASP A 157 11.08 -16.94 5.95
N ASN A 158 10.72 -16.13 6.95
CA ASN A 158 9.92 -16.58 8.08
C ASN A 158 8.54 -17.08 7.61
N PHE A 159 7.86 -16.35 6.71
CA PHE A 159 6.60 -16.78 6.12
C PHE A 159 6.73 -18.13 5.40
N ALA A 160 7.78 -18.32 4.61
CA ALA A 160 8.01 -19.57 3.88
C ALA A 160 8.24 -20.78 4.81
N ARG A 161 8.71 -20.54 6.05
CA ARG A 161 8.89 -21.58 7.08
C ARG A 161 7.63 -21.93 7.86
N LEU A 162 6.59 -21.11 7.80
CA LEU A 162 5.33 -21.39 8.49
C LEU A 162 4.69 -22.68 7.94
N ASP A 163 4.06 -23.43 8.83
CA ASP A 163 3.23 -24.56 8.41
C ASP A 163 1.99 -24.09 7.63
N ALA A 164 1.25 -25.02 7.03
CA ALA A 164 0.11 -24.70 6.18
C ALA A 164 -1.00 -23.95 6.94
N GLY A 165 -1.27 -24.33 8.20
CA GLY A 165 -2.32 -23.70 9.01
C GLY A 165 -1.92 -22.30 9.48
N GLN A 166 -0.65 -22.11 9.83
CA GLN A 166 -0.11 -20.79 10.15
C GLN A 166 -0.15 -19.84 8.94
N ARG A 167 0.23 -20.33 7.74
CA ARG A 167 0.13 -19.54 6.51
C ARG A 167 -1.31 -19.17 6.20
N GLU A 168 -2.24 -20.11 6.32
CA GLU A 168 -3.67 -19.84 6.11
C GLU A 168 -4.19 -18.79 7.10
N ALA A 169 -3.86 -18.92 8.39
CA ALA A 169 -4.29 -17.95 9.41
C ALA A 169 -3.79 -16.53 9.09
N LEU A 170 -2.53 -16.39 8.69
CA LEU A 170 -1.96 -15.11 8.28
C LEU A 170 -2.63 -14.54 7.02
N LEU A 171 -2.88 -15.36 6.00
CA LEU A 171 -3.58 -14.93 4.79
C LEU A 171 -5.03 -14.53 5.08
N GLN A 172 -5.71 -15.22 6.00
CA GLN A 172 -7.04 -14.81 6.46
C GLN A 172 -7.00 -13.47 7.21
N PHE A 173 -5.97 -13.24 8.03
CA PHE A 173 -5.77 -11.92 8.66
C PHE A 173 -5.56 -10.80 7.62
N LEU A 174 -4.78 -11.06 6.56
CA LEU A 174 -4.60 -10.11 5.47
C LEU A 174 -5.89 -9.86 4.68
N ASN A 175 -6.66 -10.91 4.40
CA ASN A 175 -7.98 -10.80 3.74
C ASN A 175 -9.05 -10.16 4.63
N SER A 176 -8.84 -10.12 5.95
CA SER A 176 -9.74 -9.41 6.87
C SER A 176 -9.62 -7.89 6.76
N GLN A 177 -8.49 -7.39 6.21
CA GLN A 177 -8.23 -5.96 6.00
C GLN A 177 -9.10 -5.34 4.92
#